data_AF-A4RVY1-F1
#
_entry.id   AF-A4RVY1-F1
#
_cell.length_a   1.000
_cell.length_b   1.000
_cell.length_c   1.000
_cell.angle_alpha   90.00
_cell.angle_beta   90.00
_cell.angle_gamma   90.00
#
_symmetry.space_group_name_H-M   'P 1'
#
loop_
_entity.id
_entity.type
_entity.pdbx_description
1 polymer ?
#
loop_
_entity_poly.entity_id
_entity_poly.type
_entity_poly.pdbx_seq_one_letter_code
_entity_poly.pdbx_strand_id
1 'polypeptide(L)'
;MGALRAVLSHPGDVAPLVRVKMMANAAKRLPKDPDLAYCYDVLNKVSRSFAIVIQRLDAELRDAVCVFYLVLRALDTVEDDMSIPIERKVPDLLAFHEYIYDANYSADCGEKHYKDLMKNYPRVTSVFLGLKKEYRTVIADITKRMGHGMAKFIEKEVMDMADFDEYCHYVAGLVGIGLSNLWGVSKMESAEFVGEEKLSNAMGLFLQKTNIIRDYLEDIQELPAPRMFWPRSVWSKYAEELDDLQHEENREKAVQCMNELITNALSHSLDCLKYMSRVKEISIFRFCAIPQVMAIATLAECYGNENVFKGVVKIRRGLSARIMLKCNNMLELASGFKHFANELVHKVDPKSDPNGEETMARIEALEEACDEIIAKETERMRKEQIEDDSIPMATRIVLWLLCFGYFLYAWNLENVRESLGVNRHAGDPLVDDAQKVLATICIISTTALVMAGKKR
;
A
#
# COMPACT_ATOMS: atom_id res chain seq x y z
N MET A 1 20.63 -20.11 14.69
CA MET A 1 21.65 -19.11 14.32
C MET A 1 21.18 -18.06 13.28
N GLY A 2 20.06 -18.26 12.55
CA GLY A 2 19.61 -17.32 11.49
C GLY A 2 19.11 -15.95 11.96
N ALA A 3 18.36 -15.86 13.07
CA ALA A 3 17.81 -14.58 13.54
C ALA A 3 18.89 -13.61 14.03
N LEU A 4 19.91 -14.11 14.75
CA LEU A 4 21.01 -13.29 15.25
C LEU A 4 21.89 -12.77 14.09
N ARG A 5 22.17 -13.61 13.09
CA ARG A 5 22.90 -13.20 11.87
C ARG A 5 22.13 -12.14 11.09
N ALA A 6 20.81 -12.30 10.91
CA ALA A 6 19.99 -11.31 10.23
C ALA A 6 19.96 -9.95 10.94
N VAL A 7 19.91 -9.94 12.28
CA VAL A 7 19.99 -8.71 13.10
C VAL A 7 21.36 -8.05 12.99
N LEU A 8 22.44 -8.83 12.98
CA LEU A 8 23.80 -8.30 12.84
C LEU A 8 24.07 -7.75 11.44
N SER A 9 23.53 -8.37 10.39
CA SER A 9 23.68 -7.90 9.01
C SER A 9 22.84 -6.65 8.71
N HIS A 10 21.70 -6.48 9.39
CA HIS A 10 20.80 -5.33 9.19
C HIS A 10 20.23 -4.79 10.52
N PRO A 11 21.05 -4.16 11.38
CA PRO A 11 20.62 -3.69 12.70
C PRO A 11 19.49 -2.65 12.61
N GLY A 12 19.45 -1.86 11.53
CA GLY A 12 18.39 -0.89 11.27
C GLY A 12 16.99 -1.48 11.03
N ASP A 13 16.87 -2.80 10.84
CA ASP A 13 15.59 -3.48 10.63
C ASP A 13 14.85 -3.78 11.93
N VAL A 14 15.54 -3.81 13.07
CA VAL A 14 14.96 -4.23 14.36
C VAL A 14 13.80 -3.32 14.77
N ALA A 15 14.02 -2.01 14.81
CA ALA A 15 12.98 -1.06 15.21
C ALA A 15 11.75 -1.07 14.28
N PRO A 16 11.89 -1.06 12.94
CA PRO A 16 10.78 -1.25 12.01
C PRO A 16 10.00 -2.55 12.24
N LEU A 17 10.70 -3.68 12.40
CA LEU A 17 10.07 -4.98 12.63
C LEU A 17 9.27 -5.01 13.93
N VAL A 18 9.79 -4.43 15.01
CA VAL A 18 9.08 -4.32 16.29
C VAL A 18 7.81 -3.49 16.12
N ARG A 19 7.89 -2.34 15.45
CA ARG A 19 6.72 -1.48 15.21
C ARG A 19 5.64 -2.18 14.39
N VAL A 20 6.01 -2.84 13.29
CA VAL A 20 5.05 -3.60 12.46
C VAL A 20 4.47 -4.78 13.24
N LYS A 21 5.23 -5.44 14.10
CA LYS A 21 4.71 -6.48 14.98
C LYS A 21 3.69 -5.93 15.99
N MET A 22 3.93 -4.75 16.56
CA MET A 22 2.96 -4.09 17.44
C MET A 22 1.68 -3.72 16.68
N MET A 23 1.80 -3.22 15.45
CA MET A 23 0.66 -2.93 14.58
C MET A 23 -0.14 -4.20 14.25
N ALA A 24 0.54 -5.29 13.90
CA ALA A 24 -0.09 -6.59 13.65
C ALA A 24 -0.81 -7.13 14.89
N ASN A 25 -0.27 -6.92 16.09
CA ASN A 25 -0.95 -7.30 17.33
C ASN A 25 -2.16 -6.41 17.62
N ALA A 26 -2.09 -5.12 17.32
CA ALA A 26 -3.25 -4.22 17.42
C ALA A 26 -4.36 -4.62 16.45
N ALA A 27 -3.98 -5.03 15.23
CA ALA A 27 -4.86 -5.52 14.16
C ALA A 27 -5.52 -6.91 14.46
N LYS A 28 -5.14 -7.56 15.57
CA LYS A 28 -5.81 -8.77 16.05
C LYS A 28 -6.96 -8.48 17.01
N ARG A 29 -7.21 -7.22 17.35
CA ARG A 29 -8.36 -6.83 18.18
C ARG A 29 -9.62 -6.93 17.33
N LEU A 30 -10.38 -7.99 17.55
CA LEU A 30 -11.58 -8.27 16.77
C LEU A 30 -12.76 -7.41 17.23
N PRO A 31 -13.66 -7.02 16.31
CA PRO A 31 -14.95 -6.40 16.64
C PRO A 31 -15.82 -7.27 17.54
N LYS A 32 -16.87 -6.66 18.13
CA LYS A 32 -17.83 -7.37 18.97
C LYS A 32 -18.84 -8.20 18.17
N ASP A 33 -19.16 -7.75 16.96
CA ASP A 33 -20.03 -8.50 16.05
C ASP A 33 -19.33 -9.79 15.62
N PRO A 34 -19.95 -10.97 15.79
CA PRO A 34 -19.28 -12.26 15.60
C PRO A 34 -18.92 -12.54 14.13
N ASP A 35 -19.72 -12.08 13.17
CA ASP A 35 -19.47 -12.32 11.74
C ASP A 35 -18.39 -11.38 11.22
N LEU A 36 -18.40 -10.12 11.66
CA LEU A 36 -17.32 -9.18 11.39
C LEU A 36 -16.01 -9.61 12.06
N ALA A 37 -16.08 -10.11 13.31
CA ALA A 37 -14.93 -10.69 13.99
C ALA A 37 -14.33 -11.88 13.22
N TYR A 38 -15.18 -12.75 12.68
CA TYR A 38 -14.75 -13.82 11.79
C TYR A 38 -14.05 -13.27 10.54
N CYS A 39 -14.64 -12.27 9.87
CA CYS A 39 -14.06 -11.66 8.67
C CYS A 39 -12.66 -11.10 8.94
N TYR A 40 -12.45 -10.37 10.03
CA TYR A 40 -11.13 -9.85 10.38
C TYR A 40 -10.13 -10.95 10.80
N ASP A 41 -10.59 -11.99 11.50
CA ASP A 41 -9.73 -13.11 11.87
C ASP A 41 -9.25 -13.89 10.64
N VAL A 42 -10.16 -14.22 9.72
CA VAL A 42 -9.80 -14.92 8.49
C VAL A 42 -8.94 -14.02 7.59
N LEU A 43 -9.25 -12.72 7.48
CA LEU A 43 -8.41 -11.75 6.76
C LEU A 43 -6.96 -11.76 7.27
N ASN A 44 -6.77 -11.73 8.60
CA ASN A 44 -5.44 -11.78 9.21
C ASN A 44 -4.68 -13.08 8.86
N LYS A 45 -5.39 -14.19 8.68
CA LYS A 45 -4.81 -15.50 8.32
C LYS A 45 -4.45 -15.60 6.83
N VAL A 46 -5.34 -15.18 5.93
CA VAL A 46 -5.15 -15.35 4.47
C VAL A 46 -4.34 -14.22 3.82
N SER A 47 -4.40 -13.00 4.37
CA SER A 47 -3.80 -11.79 3.77
C SER A 47 -2.48 -11.38 4.42
N ARG A 48 -2.25 -11.81 5.66
CA ARG A 48 -1.03 -11.56 6.46
C ARG A 48 -0.63 -10.08 6.50
N SER A 49 0.37 -9.67 5.72
CA SER A 49 0.91 -8.31 5.69
C SER A 49 -0.11 -7.30 5.20
N PHE A 50 -0.98 -7.69 4.26
CA PHE A 50 -1.96 -6.77 3.67
C PHE A 50 -3.16 -6.53 4.61
N ALA A 51 -3.47 -7.47 5.52
CA ALA A 51 -4.43 -7.25 6.61
C ALA A 51 -4.05 -6.06 7.51
N ILE A 52 -2.75 -5.85 7.76
CA ILE A 52 -2.25 -4.71 8.55
C ILE A 52 -2.55 -3.38 7.84
N VAL A 53 -2.47 -3.39 6.51
CA VAL A 53 -2.68 -2.22 5.66
C VAL A 53 -4.18 -1.91 5.55
N ILE A 54 -5.02 -2.92 5.30
CA ILE A 54 -6.49 -2.79 5.30
C ILE A 54 -6.96 -2.18 6.63
N GLN A 55 -6.47 -2.70 7.76
CA GLN A 55 -6.96 -2.28 9.07
C GLN A 55 -6.59 -0.86 9.50
N ARG A 56 -5.81 -0.15 8.69
CA ARG A 56 -5.46 1.27 8.85
C ARG A 56 -6.36 2.22 8.07
N LEU A 57 -7.26 1.70 7.25
CA LEU A 57 -8.32 2.49 6.63
C LEU A 57 -9.26 3.04 7.70
N ASP A 58 -9.94 4.14 7.36
CA ASP A 58 -11.04 4.65 8.17
C ASP A 58 -12.12 3.56 8.38
N ALA A 59 -12.80 3.60 9.52
CA ALA A 59 -13.68 2.53 9.99
C ALA A 59 -14.70 2.06 8.95
N GLU A 60 -15.32 2.99 8.21
CA GLU A 60 -16.34 2.63 7.22
C GLU A 60 -15.74 1.88 6.02
N LEU A 61 -14.68 2.42 5.43
CA LEU A 61 -13.99 1.80 4.29
C LEU A 61 -13.30 0.51 4.69
N ARG A 62 -12.80 0.42 5.93
CA ARG A 62 -12.10 -0.75 6.44
C ARG A 62 -12.97 -2.00 6.38
N ASP A 63 -14.22 -1.91 6.80
CA ASP A 63 -15.16 -3.03 6.76
C ASP A 63 -15.52 -3.40 5.31
N ALA A 64 -15.79 -2.40 4.47
CA ALA A 64 -16.10 -2.63 3.05
C ALA A 64 -14.94 -3.29 2.29
N VAL A 65 -13.70 -2.82 2.50
CA VAL A 65 -12.50 -3.38 1.85
C VAL A 65 -12.15 -4.75 2.44
N CYS A 66 -12.39 -4.99 3.74
CA CYS A 66 -12.26 -6.32 4.33
C CYS A 66 -13.17 -7.34 3.63
N VAL A 67 -14.47 -7.02 3.51
CA VAL A 67 -15.43 -7.87 2.81
C VAL A 67 -15.06 -8.01 1.33
N PHE A 68 -14.72 -6.92 0.65
CA PHE A 68 -14.33 -6.97 -0.76
C PHE A 68 -13.15 -7.93 -0.98
N TYR A 69 -12.13 -7.85 -0.13
CA TYR A 69 -10.99 -8.76 -0.19
C TYR A 69 -11.40 -10.22 0.04
N LEU A 70 -12.26 -10.51 1.01
CA LEU A 70 -12.69 -11.88 1.31
C LEU A 70 -13.60 -12.47 0.24
N VAL A 71 -14.46 -11.66 -0.36
CA VAL A 71 -15.29 -12.05 -1.50
C VAL A 71 -14.41 -12.48 -2.67
N LEU A 72 -13.45 -11.63 -3.05
CA LEU A 72 -12.53 -11.95 -4.15
C LEU A 72 -11.58 -13.09 -3.80
N ARG A 73 -11.14 -13.21 -2.54
CA ARG A 73 -10.32 -14.34 -2.11
C ARG A 73 -11.05 -15.68 -2.19
N ALA A 74 -12.35 -15.68 -1.90
CA ALA A 74 -13.18 -16.88 -2.05
C ALA A 74 -13.38 -17.23 -3.54
N LEU A 75 -13.55 -16.22 -4.41
CA LEU A 75 -13.57 -16.41 -5.85
C LEU A 75 -12.24 -17.00 -6.36
N ASP A 76 -11.09 -16.41 -6.00
CA ASP A 76 -9.75 -16.95 -6.29
C ASP A 76 -9.62 -18.40 -5.82
N THR A 77 -10.18 -18.74 -4.65
CA THR A 77 -10.10 -20.11 -4.10
C THR A 77 -10.84 -21.12 -4.98
N VAL A 78 -11.91 -20.72 -5.67
CA VAL A 78 -12.61 -21.58 -6.66
C VAL A 78 -11.79 -21.71 -7.95
N GLU A 79 -11.16 -20.61 -8.40
CA GLU A 79 -10.31 -20.60 -9.59
C GLU A 79 -9.06 -21.48 -9.39
N ASP A 80 -8.31 -21.26 -8.31
CA ASP A 80 -7.03 -21.88 -8.01
C ASP A 80 -7.15 -23.37 -7.60
N ASP A 81 -8.33 -23.83 -7.15
CA ASP A 81 -8.49 -25.21 -6.74
C ASP A 81 -8.55 -26.15 -7.96
N MET A 82 -7.41 -26.73 -8.29
CA MET A 82 -7.23 -27.65 -9.41
C MET A 82 -7.94 -29.01 -9.22
N SER A 83 -8.52 -29.29 -8.04
CA SER A 83 -9.32 -30.49 -7.81
C SER A 83 -10.78 -30.35 -8.30
N ILE A 84 -11.23 -29.12 -8.58
CA ILE A 84 -12.58 -28.85 -9.10
C ILE A 84 -12.59 -29.09 -10.62
N PRO A 85 -13.42 -30.00 -11.15
CA PRO A 85 -13.56 -30.21 -12.59
C PRO A 85 -14.03 -28.94 -13.31
N ILE A 86 -13.53 -28.73 -14.54
CA ILE A 86 -13.82 -27.52 -15.34
C ILE A 86 -15.34 -27.32 -15.54
N GLU A 87 -16.07 -28.41 -15.75
CA GLU A 87 -17.53 -28.41 -15.98
C GLU A 87 -18.31 -27.88 -14.78
N ARG A 88 -17.71 -27.92 -13.59
CA ARG A 88 -18.26 -27.31 -12.37
C ARG A 88 -17.64 -25.94 -12.10
N LYS A 89 -16.32 -25.80 -12.29
CA LYS A 89 -15.56 -24.57 -12.01
C LYS A 89 -16.10 -23.39 -12.81
N VAL A 90 -16.27 -23.55 -14.12
CA VAL A 90 -16.70 -22.45 -15.00
C VAL A 90 -18.10 -21.91 -14.61
N PRO A 91 -19.15 -22.75 -14.45
CA PRO A 91 -20.43 -22.26 -13.93
C PRO A 91 -20.33 -21.60 -12.55
N ASP A 92 -19.55 -22.17 -11.63
CA ASP A 92 -19.40 -21.63 -10.29
C ASP A 92 -18.72 -20.23 -10.30
N LEU A 93 -17.71 -20.02 -11.16
CA LEU A 93 -17.07 -18.71 -11.33
C LEU A 93 -18.04 -17.66 -11.92
N LEU A 94 -18.83 -18.04 -12.93
CA LEU A 94 -19.80 -17.15 -13.57
C LEU A 94 -20.93 -16.72 -12.62
N ALA A 95 -21.41 -17.64 -11.78
CA ALA A 95 -22.49 -17.41 -10.83
C ALA A 95 -22.03 -16.87 -9.47
N PHE A 96 -20.72 -16.76 -9.21
CA PHE A 96 -20.20 -16.42 -7.88
C PHE A 96 -20.74 -15.09 -7.34
N HIS A 97 -20.98 -14.11 -8.21
CA HIS A 97 -21.57 -12.83 -7.84
C HIS A 97 -23.03 -12.92 -7.35
N GLU A 98 -23.70 -14.05 -7.56
CA GLU A 98 -25.02 -14.36 -7.00
C GLU A 98 -24.86 -15.04 -5.64
N TYR A 99 -23.86 -15.92 -5.50
CA TYR A 99 -23.54 -16.61 -4.26
C TYR A 99 -23.17 -15.66 -3.12
N ILE A 100 -22.59 -14.48 -3.40
CA ILE A 100 -22.32 -13.46 -2.39
C ILE A 100 -23.59 -12.91 -1.70
N TYR A 101 -24.77 -13.13 -2.29
CA TYR A 101 -26.07 -12.78 -1.70
C TYR A 101 -26.76 -13.95 -1.00
N ASP A 102 -26.28 -15.18 -1.19
CA ASP A 102 -26.86 -16.37 -0.59
C ASP A 102 -26.30 -16.59 0.82
N ALA A 103 -27.18 -16.45 1.82
CA ALA A 103 -26.84 -16.64 3.23
C ALA A 103 -26.51 -18.09 3.60
N ASN A 104 -26.70 -19.05 2.69
CA ASN A 104 -26.39 -20.47 2.92
C ASN A 104 -25.26 -20.99 2.04
N TYR A 105 -24.71 -20.16 1.14
CA TYR A 105 -23.65 -20.60 0.24
C TYR A 105 -22.42 -21.02 1.04
N SER A 106 -21.93 -22.24 0.76
CA SER A 106 -20.66 -22.75 1.27
C SER A 106 -20.11 -23.76 0.27
N ALA A 107 -18.79 -23.92 0.24
CA ALA A 107 -18.12 -24.88 -0.64
C ALA A 107 -17.03 -25.65 0.12
N ASP A 108 -16.79 -26.91 -0.28
CA ASP A 108 -15.69 -27.73 0.21
C ASP A 108 -14.50 -27.67 -0.77
N CYS A 109 -13.93 -26.48 -0.96
CA CYS A 109 -12.75 -26.25 -1.81
C CYS A 109 -11.67 -25.45 -1.08
N GLY A 110 -10.48 -25.44 -1.66
CA GLY A 110 -9.28 -24.80 -1.14
C GLY A 110 -8.60 -25.56 -0.01
N GLU A 111 -7.51 -24.99 0.50
CA GLU A 111 -6.71 -25.57 1.58
C GLU A 111 -6.66 -24.69 2.84
N LYS A 112 -6.42 -25.32 4.01
CA LYS A 112 -6.12 -24.64 5.28
C LYS A 112 -7.15 -23.52 5.59
N HIS A 113 -6.68 -22.26 5.61
CA HIS A 113 -7.51 -21.10 5.93
C HIS A 113 -8.45 -20.69 4.79
N TYR A 114 -8.11 -21.02 3.54
CA TYR A 114 -8.99 -20.81 2.39
C TYR A 114 -10.19 -21.76 2.46
N LYS A 115 -9.96 -23.02 2.84
CA LYS A 115 -11.05 -23.98 3.09
C LYS A 115 -11.98 -23.53 4.21
N ASP A 116 -11.43 -22.96 5.28
CA ASP A 116 -12.24 -22.38 6.37
C ASP A 116 -13.11 -21.21 5.89
N LEU A 117 -12.54 -20.32 5.05
CA LEU A 117 -13.28 -19.23 4.40
C LEU A 117 -14.45 -19.75 3.57
N MET A 118 -14.24 -20.76 2.73
CA MET A 118 -15.29 -21.33 1.88
C MET A 118 -16.39 -22.02 2.67
N LYS A 119 -16.05 -22.69 3.78
CA LYS A 119 -17.04 -23.35 4.67
C LYS A 119 -17.87 -22.37 5.48
N ASN A 120 -17.27 -21.26 5.91
CA ASN A 120 -17.92 -20.25 6.74
C ASN A 120 -18.30 -19.00 5.93
N TYR A 121 -18.36 -19.12 4.61
CA TYR A 121 -18.73 -18.02 3.71
C TYR A 121 -20.06 -17.33 4.07
N PRO A 122 -21.08 -18.00 4.66
CA PRO A 122 -22.28 -17.31 5.15
C PRO A 122 -22.01 -16.13 6.07
N ARG A 123 -20.92 -16.16 6.85
CA ARG A 123 -20.50 -15.05 7.73
C ARG A 123 -20.01 -13.85 6.92
N VAL A 124 -19.32 -14.09 5.81
CA VAL A 124 -18.90 -13.03 4.88
C VAL A 124 -20.13 -12.42 4.21
N THR A 125 -21.07 -13.26 3.76
CA THR A 125 -22.36 -12.81 3.20
C THR A 125 -23.15 -11.96 4.19
N SER A 126 -23.23 -12.37 5.46
CA SER A 126 -23.90 -11.62 6.54
C SER A 126 -23.36 -10.19 6.66
N VAL A 127 -22.04 -10.02 6.72
CA VAL A 127 -21.40 -8.69 6.78
C VAL A 127 -21.60 -7.93 5.47
N PHE A 128 -21.43 -8.58 4.32
CA PHE A 128 -21.65 -7.98 3.01
C PHE A 128 -23.05 -7.37 2.90
N LEU A 129 -24.10 -8.10 3.29
CA LEU A 129 -25.49 -7.63 3.25
C LEU A 129 -25.74 -6.43 4.18
N GLY A 130 -24.96 -6.29 5.25
CA GLY A 130 -24.98 -5.16 6.17
C GLY A 130 -24.29 -3.89 5.62
N LEU A 131 -23.49 -3.98 4.54
CA LEU A 131 -22.83 -2.83 3.95
C LEU A 131 -23.82 -1.89 3.23
N LYS A 132 -23.41 -0.61 3.11
CA LYS A 132 -24.12 0.38 2.28
C LYS A 132 -24.35 -0.14 0.86
N LYS A 133 -25.48 0.23 0.27
CA LYS A 133 -25.91 -0.27 -1.05
C LYS A 133 -24.89 0.04 -2.15
N GLU A 134 -24.23 1.19 -2.05
CA GLU A 134 -23.20 1.67 -2.96
C GLU A 134 -21.99 0.72 -2.95
N TYR A 135 -21.53 0.30 -1.76
CA TYR A 135 -20.43 -0.67 -1.62
C TYR A 135 -20.82 -2.05 -2.14
N ARG A 136 -22.03 -2.51 -1.81
CA ARG A 136 -22.52 -3.80 -2.31
C ARG A 136 -22.57 -3.84 -3.83
N THR A 137 -23.04 -2.76 -4.46
CA THR A 137 -23.08 -2.63 -5.93
C THR A 137 -21.69 -2.76 -6.55
N VAL A 138 -20.69 -2.07 -5.98
CA VAL A 138 -19.30 -2.14 -6.47
C VAL A 138 -18.73 -3.55 -6.32
N ILE A 139 -18.85 -4.15 -5.13
CA ILE A 139 -18.32 -5.49 -4.86
C ILE A 139 -18.96 -6.53 -5.79
N ALA A 140 -20.29 -6.48 -5.98
CA ALA A 140 -21.01 -7.40 -6.85
C ALA A 140 -20.62 -7.25 -8.33
N ASP A 141 -20.51 -6.01 -8.83
CA ASP A 141 -20.09 -5.74 -10.22
C ASP A 141 -18.68 -6.28 -10.49
N ILE A 142 -17.73 -5.98 -9.61
CA ILE A 142 -16.35 -6.46 -9.77
C ILE A 142 -16.27 -7.97 -9.66
N THR A 143 -16.95 -8.57 -8.68
CA THR A 143 -17.01 -10.04 -8.53
C THR A 143 -17.55 -10.70 -9.79
N LYS A 144 -18.59 -10.12 -10.40
CA LYS A 144 -19.17 -10.62 -11.65
C LYS A 144 -18.15 -10.55 -12.79
N ARG A 145 -17.56 -9.37 -13.03
CA ARG A 145 -16.61 -9.16 -14.12
C ARG A 145 -15.36 -10.03 -13.97
N MET A 146 -14.85 -10.17 -12.74
CA MET A 146 -13.70 -11.01 -12.42
C MET A 146 -14.01 -12.49 -12.64
N GLY A 147 -15.16 -12.99 -12.16
CA GLY A 147 -15.57 -14.38 -12.38
C GLY A 147 -15.75 -14.75 -13.87
N HIS A 148 -16.29 -13.83 -14.68
CA HIS A 148 -16.37 -14.01 -16.14
C HIS A 148 -14.99 -14.04 -16.80
N GLY A 149 -14.08 -13.19 -16.33
CA GLY A 149 -12.70 -13.14 -16.79
C GLY A 149 -11.92 -14.42 -16.46
N MET A 150 -12.00 -14.88 -15.22
CA MET A 150 -11.38 -16.14 -14.78
C MET A 150 -11.91 -17.32 -15.59
N ALA A 151 -13.24 -17.43 -15.74
CA ALA A 151 -13.86 -18.49 -16.53
C ALA A 151 -13.34 -18.52 -17.99
N LYS A 152 -13.08 -17.36 -18.59
CA LYS A 152 -12.47 -17.27 -19.93
C LYS A 152 -11.05 -17.88 -19.98
N PHE A 153 -10.24 -17.65 -18.94
CA PHE A 153 -8.84 -18.11 -18.89
C PHE A 153 -8.64 -19.51 -18.30
N ILE A 154 -9.67 -20.13 -17.72
CA ILE A 154 -9.62 -21.56 -17.34
C ILE A 154 -9.40 -22.47 -18.56
N GLU A 155 -10.03 -22.15 -19.69
CA GLU A 155 -9.96 -22.95 -20.92
C GLU A 155 -8.99 -22.37 -21.96
N LYS A 156 -8.31 -21.27 -21.64
CA LYS A 156 -7.48 -20.51 -22.58
C LYS A 156 -6.09 -20.26 -22.02
N GLU A 157 -5.08 -20.75 -22.74
CA GLU A 157 -3.67 -20.40 -22.50
C GLU A 157 -3.41 -18.89 -22.75
N VAL A 158 -2.53 -18.28 -21.96
CA VAL A 158 -2.07 -16.91 -22.18
C VAL A 158 -1.10 -16.89 -23.37
N MET A 159 -1.59 -16.55 -24.56
CA MET A 159 -0.81 -16.70 -25.79
C MET A 159 0.14 -15.53 -26.04
N ASP A 160 -0.27 -14.31 -25.75
CA ASP A 160 0.50 -13.10 -26.05
C ASP A 160 0.41 -12.03 -24.95
N MET A 161 1.04 -10.88 -25.19
CA MET A 161 1.05 -9.78 -24.22
C MET A 161 -0.34 -9.15 -24.02
N ALA A 162 -1.23 -9.20 -25.02
CA ALA A 162 -2.59 -8.71 -24.90
C ALA A 162 -3.42 -9.64 -24.02
N ASP A 163 -3.26 -10.95 -24.20
CA ASP A 163 -3.85 -11.95 -23.30
C ASP A 163 -3.32 -11.81 -21.88
N PHE A 164 -2.02 -11.53 -21.72
CA PHE A 164 -1.42 -11.32 -20.40
C PHE A 164 -1.96 -10.06 -19.71
N ASP A 165 -2.11 -8.95 -20.45
CA ASP A 165 -2.76 -7.74 -19.96
C ASP A 165 -4.24 -7.98 -19.63
N GLU A 166 -4.97 -8.74 -20.45
CA GLU A 166 -6.38 -9.05 -20.25
C GLU A 166 -6.59 -9.95 -19.02
N TYR A 167 -5.76 -10.99 -18.85
CA TYR A 167 -5.79 -11.84 -17.67
C TYR A 167 -5.52 -11.00 -16.40
N CYS A 168 -4.44 -10.21 -16.41
CA CYS A 168 -4.11 -9.31 -15.30
C CYS A 168 -5.21 -8.27 -15.05
N HIS A 169 -5.91 -7.81 -16.09
CA HIS A 169 -7.06 -6.93 -15.94
C HIS A 169 -8.15 -7.60 -15.12
N TYR A 170 -8.54 -8.83 -15.47
CA TYR A 170 -9.60 -9.53 -14.75
C TYR A 170 -9.24 -9.83 -13.29
N VAL A 171 -8.05 -10.37 -13.02
CA VAL A 171 -7.72 -10.86 -11.67
C VAL A 171 -7.14 -9.80 -10.73
N ALA A 172 -6.73 -8.63 -11.25
CA ALA A 172 -6.13 -7.58 -10.43
C ALA A 172 -6.49 -6.14 -10.87
N GLY A 173 -6.58 -5.88 -12.17
CA GLY A 173 -7.01 -4.58 -12.69
C GLY A 173 -8.40 -4.18 -12.19
N LEU A 174 -9.35 -5.11 -12.24
CA LEU A 174 -10.69 -4.96 -11.69
C LEU A 174 -10.69 -4.74 -10.17
N VAL A 175 -9.73 -5.31 -9.44
CA VAL A 175 -9.57 -5.05 -8.00
C VAL A 175 -9.18 -3.59 -7.77
N GLY A 176 -8.24 -3.07 -8.57
CA GLY A 176 -7.88 -1.64 -8.58
C GLY A 176 -9.09 -0.75 -8.85
N ILE A 177 -9.85 -1.05 -9.91
CA ILE A 177 -11.08 -0.33 -10.29
C ILE A 177 -12.14 -0.37 -9.18
N GLY A 178 -12.35 -1.55 -8.57
CA GLY A 178 -13.25 -1.73 -7.45
C GLY A 178 -12.88 -0.87 -6.26
N LEU A 179 -11.61 -0.88 -5.87
CA LEU A 179 -11.09 -0.03 -4.80
C LEU A 179 -11.30 1.46 -5.11
N SER A 180 -10.99 1.91 -6.33
CA SER A 180 -11.21 3.30 -6.76
C SER A 180 -12.69 3.71 -6.69
N ASN A 181 -13.58 2.83 -7.13
CA ASN A 181 -15.02 3.03 -6.99
C ASN A 181 -15.42 3.13 -5.50
N LEU A 182 -14.89 2.26 -4.62
CA LEU A 182 -15.13 2.36 -3.17
C LEU A 182 -14.65 3.70 -2.59
N TRP A 183 -13.47 4.19 -2.99
CA TRP A 183 -12.97 5.50 -2.56
C TRP A 183 -13.92 6.63 -2.97
N GLY A 184 -14.35 6.65 -4.23
CA GLY A 184 -15.24 7.68 -4.74
C GLY A 184 -16.64 7.63 -4.14
N VAL A 185 -17.27 6.46 -4.05
CA VAL A 185 -18.64 6.33 -3.49
C VAL A 185 -18.68 6.53 -1.97
N SER A 186 -17.58 6.29 -1.27
CA SER A 186 -17.43 6.64 0.15
C SER A 186 -17.34 8.15 0.39
N LYS A 187 -17.04 8.93 -0.66
CA LYS A 187 -16.75 10.37 -0.62
C LYS A 187 -15.49 10.74 0.19
N MET A 188 -14.64 9.76 0.52
CA MET A 188 -13.32 10.03 1.11
C MET A 188 -12.31 10.49 0.06
N GLU A 189 -12.55 10.14 -1.21
CA GLU A 189 -11.83 10.68 -2.35
C GLU A 189 -12.76 11.37 -3.34
N SER A 190 -12.18 12.06 -4.32
CA SER A 190 -12.90 12.70 -5.40
C SER A 190 -13.84 11.73 -6.13
N ALA A 191 -15.02 12.22 -6.56
CA ALA A 191 -15.94 11.44 -7.38
C ALA A 191 -15.32 11.00 -8.72
N GLU A 192 -14.24 11.66 -9.16
CA GLU A 192 -13.45 11.27 -10.34
C GLU A 192 -12.80 9.88 -10.24
N PHE A 193 -12.69 9.30 -9.03
CA PHE A 193 -12.25 7.92 -8.89
C PHE A 193 -13.34 6.91 -9.29
N VAL A 194 -14.61 7.31 -9.30
CA VAL A 194 -15.70 6.46 -9.78
C VAL A 194 -15.61 6.35 -11.30
N GLY A 195 -15.41 5.14 -11.81
CA GLY A 195 -15.24 4.89 -13.24
C GLY A 195 -13.88 5.27 -13.81
N GLU A 196 -12.89 5.62 -12.98
CA GLU A 196 -11.50 5.71 -13.43
C GLU A 196 -10.99 4.29 -13.69
N GLU A 197 -11.05 3.83 -14.94
CA GLU A 197 -10.60 2.49 -15.27
C GLU A 197 -9.12 2.43 -15.63
N LYS A 198 -8.59 3.42 -16.35
CA LYS A 198 -7.24 3.34 -16.93
C LYS A 198 -6.15 3.26 -15.86
N LEU A 199 -6.07 4.26 -14.99
CA LEU A 199 -5.01 4.33 -13.99
C LEU A 199 -5.22 3.28 -12.88
N SER A 200 -6.47 3.00 -12.53
CA SER A 200 -6.81 1.97 -11.54
C SER A 200 -6.45 0.57 -12.04
N ASN A 201 -6.64 0.29 -13.34
CA ASN A 201 -6.20 -0.94 -13.97
C ASN A 201 -4.67 -1.06 -13.91
N ALA A 202 -3.93 -0.02 -14.28
CA ALA A 202 -2.46 -0.03 -14.24
C ALA A 202 -1.91 -0.34 -12.84
N MET A 203 -2.53 0.21 -11.78
CA MET A 203 -2.20 -0.11 -10.40
C MET A 203 -2.33 -1.60 -10.09
N GLY A 204 -3.38 -2.27 -10.60
CA GLY A 204 -3.60 -3.71 -10.47
C GLY A 204 -2.60 -4.54 -11.29
N LEU A 205 -2.40 -4.17 -12.56
CA LEU A 205 -1.48 -4.84 -13.48
C LEU A 205 -0.04 -4.83 -12.94
N PHE A 206 0.43 -3.70 -12.39
CA PHE A 206 1.78 -3.63 -11.83
C PHE A 206 1.99 -4.65 -10.71
N LEU A 207 1.03 -4.78 -9.79
CA LEU A 207 1.10 -5.75 -8.70
C LEU A 207 1.02 -7.19 -9.21
N GLN A 208 0.08 -7.47 -10.12
CA GLN A 208 -0.16 -8.83 -10.59
C GLN A 208 0.99 -9.37 -11.42
N LYS A 209 1.51 -8.57 -12.36
CA LYS A 209 2.67 -8.97 -13.16
C LYS A 209 3.88 -9.22 -12.28
N THR A 210 4.09 -8.37 -11.26
CA THR A 210 5.16 -8.59 -10.29
C THR A 210 5.03 -9.92 -9.56
N ASN A 211 3.82 -10.32 -9.15
CA ASN A 211 3.60 -11.59 -8.48
C ASN A 211 3.80 -12.77 -9.45
N ILE A 212 3.19 -12.74 -10.63
CA ILE A 212 3.35 -13.77 -11.67
C ILE A 212 4.81 -14.02 -12.05
N ILE A 213 5.63 -12.96 -12.11
CA ILE A 213 7.06 -13.09 -12.38
C ILE A 213 7.78 -13.77 -11.20
N ARG A 214 7.50 -13.33 -9.98
CA ARG A 214 8.17 -13.77 -8.76
C ARG A 214 7.79 -15.21 -8.36
N ASP A 215 6.56 -15.61 -8.65
CA ASP A 215 5.96 -16.88 -8.20
C ASP A 215 6.04 -17.99 -9.26
N TYR A 216 6.77 -17.77 -10.37
CA TYR A 216 6.96 -18.73 -11.48
C TYR A 216 7.13 -20.19 -11.03
N LEU A 217 8.06 -20.47 -10.10
CA LEU A 217 8.34 -21.84 -9.69
C LEU A 217 7.19 -22.46 -8.87
N GLU A 218 6.50 -21.65 -8.06
CA GLU A 218 5.34 -22.10 -7.29
C GLU A 218 4.19 -22.46 -8.25
N ASP A 219 3.98 -21.65 -9.28
CA ASP A 219 2.92 -21.86 -10.27
C ASP A 219 3.20 -23.07 -11.19
N ILE A 220 4.44 -23.24 -11.67
CA ILE A 220 4.83 -24.36 -12.53
C ILE A 220 4.89 -25.70 -11.78
N GLN A 221 5.14 -25.69 -10.47
CA GLN A 221 5.19 -26.92 -9.67
C GLN A 221 3.85 -27.29 -9.03
N GLU A 222 2.78 -26.54 -9.33
CA GLU A 222 1.43 -26.82 -8.82
C GLU A 222 0.93 -28.21 -9.27
N LEU A 223 0.18 -28.89 -8.40
CA LEU A 223 -0.38 -30.21 -8.68
C LEU A 223 -1.91 -30.19 -8.60
N PRO A 224 -2.61 -30.99 -9.43
CA PRO A 224 -2.10 -32.00 -10.37
C PRO A 224 -1.58 -31.47 -11.71
N ALA A 225 -1.71 -30.17 -11.99
CA ALA A 225 -1.27 -29.55 -13.24
C ALA A 225 -0.66 -28.16 -12.97
N PRO A 226 0.34 -27.75 -13.78
CA PRO A 226 0.98 -26.45 -13.64
C PRO A 226 0.02 -25.31 -13.97
N ARG A 227 0.21 -24.18 -13.29
CA ARG A 227 -0.45 -22.90 -13.62
C ARG A 227 0.47 -22.10 -14.53
N MET A 228 0.04 -21.84 -15.77
CA MET A 228 0.87 -21.23 -16.80
C MET A 228 0.39 -19.81 -17.13
N PHE A 229 1.00 -18.81 -16.47
CA PHE A 229 0.62 -17.40 -16.62
C PHE A 229 1.56 -16.59 -17.51
N TRP A 230 2.77 -17.09 -17.79
CA TRP A 230 3.72 -16.38 -18.64
C TRP A 230 3.26 -16.48 -20.11
N PRO A 231 3.23 -15.37 -20.86
CA PRO A 231 2.71 -15.36 -22.23
C PRO A 231 3.59 -16.16 -23.18
N ARG A 232 2.98 -17.04 -23.99
CA ARG A 232 3.68 -17.88 -24.96
C ARG A 232 4.54 -17.12 -25.94
N SER A 233 4.05 -15.98 -26.45
CA SER A 233 4.80 -15.10 -27.35
C SER A 233 6.13 -14.62 -26.78
N VAL A 234 6.31 -14.67 -25.45
CA VAL A 234 7.55 -14.30 -24.76
C VAL A 234 8.38 -15.54 -24.46
N TRP A 235 7.86 -16.48 -23.66
CA TRP A 235 8.67 -17.60 -23.19
C TRP A 235 9.13 -18.54 -24.32
N SER A 236 8.36 -18.65 -25.41
CA SER A 236 8.73 -19.51 -26.55
C SER A 236 9.92 -19.00 -27.36
N LYS A 237 10.41 -17.79 -27.08
CA LYS A 237 11.68 -17.28 -27.62
C LYS A 237 12.88 -17.94 -26.92
N TYR A 238 12.66 -18.45 -25.71
CA TYR A 238 13.71 -18.85 -24.76
C TYR A 238 13.70 -20.36 -24.47
N ALA A 239 12.56 -21.03 -24.56
CA ALA A 239 12.43 -22.47 -24.35
C ALA A 239 11.36 -23.11 -25.25
N GLU A 240 11.34 -24.45 -25.33
CA GLU A 240 10.35 -25.20 -26.10
C GLU A 240 9.04 -25.32 -25.33
N GLU A 241 9.12 -25.55 -24.03
CA GLU A 241 8.00 -25.53 -23.08
C GLU A 241 8.26 -24.52 -21.95
N LEU A 242 7.20 -24.05 -21.26
CA LEU A 242 7.36 -23.06 -20.19
C LEU A 242 8.03 -23.67 -18.93
N ASP A 243 7.80 -24.95 -18.68
CA ASP A 243 8.36 -25.67 -17.54
C ASP A 243 9.88 -25.91 -17.67
N ASP A 244 10.41 -25.93 -18.89
CA ASP A 244 11.85 -26.03 -19.18
C ASP A 244 12.69 -24.95 -18.47
N LEU A 245 12.12 -23.76 -18.21
CA LEU A 245 12.84 -22.65 -17.59
C LEU A 245 13.21 -22.92 -16.11
N GLN A 246 12.62 -23.93 -15.48
CA GLN A 246 12.99 -24.35 -14.13
C GLN A 246 14.37 -25.03 -14.09
N HIS A 247 14.75 -25.69 -15.19
CA HIS A 247 15.97 -26.50 -15.28
C HIS A 247 17.25 -25.65 -15.31
N GLU A 248 18.33 -26.18 -14.74
CA GLU A 248 19.58 -25.42 -14.53
C GLU A 248 20.31 -25.12 -15.85
N GLU A 249 20.23 -26.04 -16.80
CA GLU A 249 20.77 -25.90 -18.16
C GLU A 249 20.15 -24.74 -18.95
N ASN A 250 18.92 -24.34 -18.63
CA ASN A 250 18.20 -23.24 -19.29
C ASN A 250 18.33 -21.91 -18.55
N ARG A 251 19.18 -21.82 -17.51
CA ARG A 251 19.16 -20.70 -16.57
C ARG A 251 19.36 -19.32 -17.21
N GLU A 252 20.30 -19.22 -18.15
CA GLU A 252 20.57 -17.95 -18.85
C GLU A 252 19.33 -17.46 -19.61
N LYS A 253 18.71 -18.35 -20.40
CA LYS A 253 17.50 -18.05 -21.17
C LYS A 253 16.30 -17.76 -20.27
N ALA A 254 16.17 -18.47 -19.15
CA ALA A 254 15.15 -18.24 -18.14
C ALA A 254 15.26 -16.82 -17.56
N VAL A 255 16.48 -16.38 -17.22
CA VAL A 255 16.72 -15.01 -16.74
C VAL A 255 16.40 -13.97 -17.81
N GLN A 256 16.77 -14.20 -19.08
CA GLN A 256 16.41 -13.28 -20.17
C GLN A 256 14.90 -13.18 -20.38
N CYS A 257 14.17 -14.31 -20.33
CA CYS A 257 12.72 -14.34 -20.39
C CYS A 257 12.07 -13.56 -19.24
N MET A 258 12.57 -13.77 -18.02
CA MET A 258 12.11 -13.05 -16.83
C MET A 258 12.33 -11.54 -16.97
N ASN A 259 13.52 -11.14 -17.45
CA ASN A 259 13.86 -9.74 -17.62
C ASN A 259 12.90 -9.08 -18.62
N GLU A 260 12.54 -9.72 -19.73
CA GLU A 260 11.52 -9.22 -20.68
C GLU A 260 10.17 -8.93 -19.98
N LEU A 261 9.72 -9.84 -19.12
CA LEU A 261 8.47 -9.65 -18.38
C LEU A 261 8.58 -8.54 -17.32
N ILE A 262 9.74 -8.38 -16.67
CA ILE A 262 9.99 -7.27 -15.74
C ILE A 262 9.99 -5.93 -16.50
N THR A 263 10.64 -5.87 -17.66
CA THR A 263 10.61 -4.69 -18.55
C THR A 263 9.17 -4.31 -18.89
N ASN A 264 8.32 -5.30 -19.21
CA ASN A 264 6.90 -5.05 -19.43
C ASN A 264 6.17 -4.57 -18.17
N ALA A 265 6.40 -5.18 -17.01
CA ALA A 265 5.78 -4.75 -15.76
C ALA A 265 6.12 -3.29 -15.44
N LEU A 266 7.38 -2.86 -15.66
CA LEU A 266 7.82 -1.48 -15.46
C LEU A 266 7.04 -0.46 -16.28
N SER A 267 6.38 -0.86 -17.38
CA SER A 267 5.53 0.04 -18.17
C SER A 267 4.38 0.68 -17.38
N HIS A 268 3.92 0.03 -16.30
CA HIS A 268 2.82 0.52 -15.45
C HIS A 268 3.28 1.48 -14.34
N SER A 269 4.59 1.61 -14.11
CA SER A 269 5.15 2.38 -12.98
C SER A 269 4.80 3.88 -13.03
N LEU A 270 4.85 4.49 -14.22
CA LEU A 270 4.48 5.90 -14.41
C LEU A 270 2.98 6.13 -14.17
N ASP A 271 2.14 5.21 -14.60
CA ASP A 271 0.69 5.31 -14.38
C ASP A 271 0.35 5.09 -12.90
N CYS A 272 1.14 4.27 -12.18
CA CYS A 272 1.04 4.17 -10.72
C CYS A 272 1.37 5.50 -10.04
N LEU A 273 2.44 6.20 -10.44
CA LEU A 273 2.77 7.53 -9.91
C LEU A 273 1.66 8.55 -10.20
N LYS A 274 1.08 8.54 -11.41
CA LYS A 274 -0.04 9.41 -11.78
C LYS A 274 -1.28 9.12 -10.94
N TYR A 275 -1.65 7.85 -10.75
CA TYR A 275 -2.76 7.47 -9.87
C TYR A 275 -2.54 8.01 -8.46
N MET A 276 -1.37 7.75 -7.88
CA MET A 276 -1.05 8.13 -6.51
C MET A 276 -1.02 9.65 -6.31
N SER A 277 -0.66 10.44 -7.33
CA SER A 277 -0.69 11.90 -7.28
C SER A 277 -2.11 12.49 -7.09
N ARG A 278 -3.15 11.70 -7.35
CA ARG A 278 -4.56 12.10 -7.21
C ARG A 278 -5.16 11.74 -5.85
N VAL A 279 -4.56 10.80 -5.13
CA VAL A 279 -5.03 10.30 -3.83
C VAL A 279 -4.69 11.33 -2.75
N LYS A 280 -5.69 11.77 -1.99
CA LYS A 280 -5.54 12.82 -0.98
C LYS A 280 -5.63 12.27 0.43
N GLU A 281 -6.49 11.30 0.67
CA GLU A 281 -6.74 10.79 2.00
C GLU A 281 -5.60 9.86 2.44
N ILE A 282 -5.00 10.16 3.59
CA ILE A 282 -3.75 9.54 4.05
C ILE A 282 -3.87 8.04 4.27
N SER A 283 -5.03 7.58 4.78
CA SER A 283 -5.28 6.17 5.01
C SER A 283 -5.36 5.38 3.70
N ILE A 284 -6.03 5.94 2.69
CA ILE A 284 -6.12 5.40 1.32
C ILE A 284 -4.76 5.48 0.62
N PHE A 285 -4.04 6.59 0.78
CA PHE A 285 -2.70 6.77 0.23
C PHE A 285 -1.76 5.66 0.70
N ARG A 286 -1.69 5.44 2.02
CA ARG A 286 -0.87 4.36 2.59
C ARG A 286 -1.31 2.99 2.06
N PHE A 287 -2.62 2.77 1.97
CA PHE A 287 -3.18 1.52 1.48
C PHE A 287 -2.72 1.21 0.05
N CYS A 288 -2.76 2.20 -0.84
CA CYS A 288 -2.34 2.05 -2.23
C CYS A 288 -0.81 2.07 -2.37
N ALA A 289 -0.10 2.98 -1.71
CA ALA A 289 1.34 3.21 -1.89
C ALA A 289 2.21 2.02 -1.44
N ILE A 290 1.87 1.40 -0.31
CA ILE A 290 2.73 0.37 0.30
C ILE A 290 2.91 -0.85 -0.64
N PRO A 291 1.84 -1.46 -1.20
CA PRO A 291 1.97 -2.53 -2.18
C PRO A 291 2.77 -2.13 -3.42
N GLN A 292 2.60 -0.90 -3.92
CA GLN A 292 3.26 -0.43 -5.13
C GLN A 292 4.78 -0.32 -4.95
N VAL A 293 5.23 0.23 -3.81
CA VAL A 293 6.66 0.28 -3.48
C VAL A 293 7.23 -1.12 -3.21
N MET A 294 6.45 -2.02 -2.60
CA MET A 294 6.85 -3.42 -2.44
C MET A 294 6.97 -4.16 -3.78
N ALA A 295 6.15 -3.81 -4.77
CA ALA A 295 6.19 -4.40 -6.10
C ALA A 295 7.46 -3.99 -6.85
N ILE A 296 7.78 -2.70 -6.95
CA ILE A 296 9.05 -2.29 -7.59
C ILE A 296 10.28 -2.81 -6.84
N ALA A 297 10.24 -2.88 -5.51
CA ALA A 297 11.30 -3.53 -4.72
C ALA A 297 11.44 -5.03 -5.04
N THR A 298 10.33 -5.71 -5.30
CA THR A 298 10.34 -7.13 -5.71
C THR A 298 10.90 -7.27 -7.12
N LEU A 299 10.48 -6.43 -8.07
CA LEU A 299 11.02 -6.43 -9.44
C LEU A 299 12.54 -6.19 -9.42
N ALA A 300 13.01 -5.23 -8.62
CA ALA A 300 14.43 -4.99 -8.40
C ALA A 300 15.15 -6.23 -7.84
N GLU A 301 14.56 -6.95 -6.90
CA GLU A 301 15.13 -8.19 -6.36
C GLU A 301 15.13 -9.35 -7.38
N CYS A 302 14.12 -9.42 -8.26
CA CYS A 302 13.99 -10.48 -9.25
C CYS A 302 14.87 -10.25 -10.49
N TYR A 303 15.10 -9.01 -10.92
CA TYR A 303 15.82 -8.71 -12.15
C TYR A 303 17.24 -9.30 -12.15
N GLY A 304 17.57 -10.09 -13.18
CA GLY A 304 18.85 -10.79 -13.27
C GLY A 304 19.08 -11.90 -12.23
N ASN A 305 18.08 -12.26 -11.42
CA ASN A 305 18.25 -13.15 -10.28
C ASN A 305 17.82 -14.58 -10.60
N GLU A 306 18.79 -15.47 -10.79
CA GLU A 306 18.54 -16.90 -11.05
C GLU A 306 17.76 -17.63 -9.94
N ASN A 307 17.70 -17.08 -8.73
CA ASN A 307 17.03 -17.73 -7.61
C ASN A 307 15.50 -17.79 -7.77
N VAL A 308 14.89 -16.97 -8.64
CA VAL A 308 13.45 -17.03 -8.96
C VAL A 308 13.05 -18.42 -9.46
N PHE A 309 13.98 -19.12 -10.11
CA PHE A 309 13.77 -20.45 -10.65
C PHE A 309 14.25 -21.58 -9.74
N LYS A 310 14.83 -21.25 -8.57
CA LYS A 310 15.32 -22.22 -7.57
C LYS A 310 14.47 -22.21 -6.30
N GLY A 311 13.59 -21.22 -6.14
CA GLY A 311 12.72 -21.08 -4.98
C GLY A 311 12.06 -19.72 -4.93
N VAL A 312 11.47 -19.38 -3.78
CA VAL A 312 10.68 -18.16 -3.65
C VAL A 312 11.56 -16.96 -3.28
N VAL A 313 11.72 -16.02 -4.21
CA VAL A 313 12.43 -14.76 -3.98
C VAL A 313 11.51 -13.77 -3.26
N LYS A 314 11.94 -13.30 -2.09
CA LYS A 314 11.17 -12.36 -1.25
C LYS A 314 12.06 -11.24 -0.77
N ILE A 315 11.53 -10.01 -0.85
CA ILE A 315 12.13 -8.89 -0.13
C ILE A 315 12.21 -9.22 1.36
N ARG A 316 13.33 -8.88 1.98
CA ARG A 316 13.54 -9.13 3.41
C ARG A 316 12.47 -8.46 4.27
N ARG A 317 12.00 -9.14 5.32
CA ARG A 317 10.92 -8.64 6.19
C ARG A 317 11.20 -7.26 6.78
N GLY A 318 12.47 -6.96 7.09
CA GLY A 318 12.86 -5.64 7.60
C GLY A 318 12.72 -4.53 6.57
N LEU A 319 13.00 -4.81 5.30
CA LEU A 319 12.74 -3.87 4.20
C LEU A 319 11.25 -3.64 4.04
N SER A 320 10.44 -4.71 4.02
CA SER A 320 8.98 -4.61 3.97
C SER A 320 8.44 -3.76 5.13
N ALA A 321 8.97 -3.94 6.34
CA ALA A 321 8.56 -3.17 7.50
C ALA A 321 8.93 -1.68 7.38
N ARG A 322 10.10 -1.36 6.80
CA ARG A 322 10.47 0.04 6.54
C ARG A 322 9.60 0.70 5.49
N ILE A 323 9.32 0.00 4.38
CA ILE A 323 8.39 0.49 3.34
C ILE A 323 7.03 0.82 3.99
N MET A 324 6.47 -0.13 4.74
CA MET A 324 5.19 0.04 5.44
C MET A 324 5.14 1.23 6.42
N LEU A 325 6.27 1.62 7.00
CA LEU A 325 6.35 2.73 7.95
C LEU A 325 6.68 4.07 7.30
N LYS A 326 7.37 4.08 6.15
CA LYS A 326 7.83 5.29 5.46
C LYS A 326 6.83 5.83 4.45
N CYS A 327 6.12 4.98 3.72
CA CYS A 327 5.22 5.38 2.64
C CYS A 327 3.98 6.14 3.15
N ASN A 328 4.15 7.44 3.41
CA ASN A 328 3.13 8.31 4.01
C ASN A 328 2.70 9.46 3.09
N ASN A 329 3.44 9.75 2.03
CA ASN A 329 3.13 10.86 1.11
C ASN A 329 3.82 10.62 -0.24
N MET A 330 3.55 11.50 -1.21
CA MET A 330 4.12 11.42 -2.55
C MET A 330 5.65 11.51 -2.57
N LEU A 331 6.25 12.30 -1.67
CA LEU A 331 7.71 12.40 -1.57
C LEU A 331 8.35 11.05 -1.23
N GLU A 332 7.84 10.37 -0.20
CA GLU A 332 8.34 9.06 0.23
C GLU A 332 8.02 7.95 -0.78
N LEU A 333 6.87 8.03 -1.46
CA LEU A 333 6.53 7.13 -2.57
C LEU A 333 7.53 7.26 -3.72
N ALA A 334 7.71 8.48 -4.25
CA ALA A 334 8.62 8.74 -5.36
C ALA A 334 10.08 8.43 -5.00
N SER A 335 10.49 8.75 -3.77
CA SER A 335 11.82 8.37 -3.26
C SER A 335 12.00 6.85 -3.21
N GLY A 336 10.95 6.10 -2.83
CA GLY A 336 10.94 4.65 -2.85
C GLY A 336 11.07 4.08 -4.26
N PHE A 337 10.25 4.57 -5.20
CA PHE A 337 10.32 4.17 -6.61
C PHE A 337 11.69 4.46 -7.21
N LYS A 338 12.19 5.70 -7.04
CA LYS A 338 13.52 6.09 -7.51
C LYS A 338 14.63 5.23 -6.91
N HIS A 339 14.57 4.91 -5.62
CA HIS A 339 15.58 4.06 -5.00
C HIS A 339 15.69 2.69 -5.66
N PHE A 340 14.55 2.02 -5.90
CA PHE A 340 14.55 0.69 -6.52
C PHE A 340 14.78 0.74 -8.04
N ALA A 341 14.42 1.86 -8.69
CA ALA A 341 14.82 2.13 -10.08
C ALA A 341 16.35 2.22 -10.19
N ASN A 342 17.02 2.94 -9.28
CA ASN A 342 18.48 3.00 -9.21
C ASN A 342 19.12 1.61 -8.96
N GLU A 343 18.51 0.77 -8.12
CA GLU A 343 19.00 -0.60 -7.93
C GLU A 343 18.93 -1.43 -9.22
N LEU A 344 17.89 -1.22 -10.04
CA LEU A 344 17.76 -1.86 -11.35
C LEU A 344 18.85 -1.37 -12.33
N VAL A 345 19.16 -0.06 -12.36
CA VAL A 345 20.24 0.49 -13.22
C VAL A 345 21.55 -0.28 -13.06
N HIS A 346 21.90 -0.66 -11.84
CA HIS A 346 23.15 -1.38 -11.56
C HIS A 346 23.13 -2.87 -11.94
N LYS A 347 21.96 -3.41 -12.26
CA LYS A 347 21.76 -4.83 -12.64
C LYS A 347 21.53 -5.02 -14.14
N VAL A 348 21.00 -4.01 -14.82
CA VAL A 348 20.78 -4.06 -16.27
C VAL A 348 22.14 -3.99 -16.97
N ASP A 349 22.43 -4.99 -17.81
CA ASP A 349 23.51 -4.92 -18.80
C ASP A 349 22.88 -4.79 -20.19
N PRO A 350 22.82 -3.56 -20.75
CA PRO A 350 22.18 -3.31 -22.04
C PRO A 350 22.76 -4.08 -23.22
N LYS A 351 23.98 -4.62 -23.08
CA LYS A 351 24.66 -5.33 -24.18
C LYS A 351 24.39 -6.83 -24.17
N SER A 352 24.16 -7.42 -22.99
CA SER A 352 23.98 -8.87 -22.85
C SER A 352 22.53 -9.28 -22.67
N ASP A 353 21.68 -8.40 -22.13
CA ASP A 353 20.24 -8.62 -22.02
C ASP A 353 19.53 -8.16 -23.31
N PRO A 354 18.79 -9.05 -24.01
CA PRO A 354 18.01 -8.67 -25.20
C PRO A 354 17.03 -7.51 -24.98
N ASN A 355 16.57 -7.30 -23.75
CA ASN A 355 15.63 -6.23 -23.37
C ASN A 355 16.31 -5.10 -22.59
N GLY A 356 17.64 -5.10 -22.49
CA GLY A 356 18.37 -4.17 -21.62
C GLY A 356 18.24 -2.70 -22.02
N GLU A 357 18.27 -2.36 -23.31
CA GLU A 357 18.07 -0.97 -23.78
C GLU A 357 16.67 -0.44 -23.44
N GLU A 358 15.63 -1.22 -23.72
CA GLU A 358 14.24 -0.87 -23.40
C GLU A 358 14.02 -0.76 -21.87
N THR A 359 14.67 -1.64 -21.11
CA THR A 359 14.61 -1.59 -19.65
C THR A 359 15.24 -0.31 -19.11
N MET A 360 16.41 0.07 -19.62
CA MET A 360 17.06 1.34 -19.25
C MET A 360 16.19 2.54 -19.59
N ALA A 361 15.60 2.58 -20.80
CA ALA A 361 14.72 3.68 -21.19
C ALA A 361 13.51 3.84 -20.25
N ARG A 362 12.92 2.73 -19.79
CA ARG A 362 11.81 2.73 -18.83
C ARG A 362 12.25 3.19 -17.44
N ILE A 363 13.44 2.78 -17.00
CA ILE A 363 14.02 3.21 -15.72
C ILE A 363 14.30 4.71 -15.75
N GLU A 364 14.94 5.21 -16.81
CA GLU A 364 15.24 6.64 -16.98
C GLU A 364 13.96 7.50 -16.93
N ALA A 365 12.92 7.10 -17.67
CA ALA A 365 11.63 7.80 -17.63
C ALA A 365 10.99 7.78 -16.23
N LEU A 366 11.13 6.67 -15.50
CA LEU A 366 10.65 6.57 -14.12
C LEU A 366 11.44 7.46 -13.16
N GLU A 367 12.76 7.51 -13.29
CA GLU A 367 13.62 8.36 -12.47
C GLU A 367 13.34 9.84 -12.70
N GLU A 368 13.18 10.26 -13.95
CA GLU A 368 12.81 11.64 -14.32
C GLU A 368 11.47 12.03 -13.67
N ALA A 369 10.44 11.19 -13.82
CA ALA A 369 9.14 11.43 -13.18
C ALA A 369 9.23 11.48 -11.65
N CYS A 370 10.06 10.64 -11.03
CA CYS A 370 10.29 10.68 -9.59
C CYS A 370 11.00 11.97 -9.16
N ASP A 371 11.99 12.43 -9.93
CA ASP A 371 12.73 13.66 -9.62
C ASP A 371 11.85 14.90 -9.71
N GLU A 372 10.98 14.98 -10.71
CA GLU A 372 9.97 16.04 -10.79
C GLU A 372 9.06 16.06 -9.56
N ILE A 373 8.55 14.89 -9.14
CA ILE A 373 7.69 14.76 -7.96
C ILE A 373 8.46 15.16 -6.70
N ILE A 374 9.68 14.66 -6.51
CA ILE A 374 10.51 14.93 -5.34
C ILE A 374 10.80 16.42 -5.25
N ALA A 375 11.20 17.07 -6.34
CA ALA A 375 11.49 18.50 -6.37
C ALA A 375 10.23 19.32 -6.02
N LYS A 376 9.09 18.99 -6.62
CA LYS A 376 7.80 19.66 -6.38
C LYS A 376 7.35 19.52 -4.92
N GLU A 377 7.37 18.31 -4.37
CA GLU A 377 6.92 18.04 -3.00
C GLU A 377 7.87 18.64 -1.96
N THR A 378 9.19 18.60 -2.21
CA THR A 378 10.19 19.24 -1.33
C THR A 378 9.96 20.74 -1.24
N GLU A 379 9.71 21.41 -2.37
CA GLU A 379 9.41 22.84 -2.38
C GLU A 379 8.05 23.14 -1.71
N ARG A 380 7.04 22.28 -1.91
CA ARG A 380 5.74 22.43 -1.23
C ARG A 380 5.90 22.35 0.30
N MET A 381 6.56 21.32 0.79
CA MET A 381 6.80 21.13 2.23
C MET A 381 7.66 22.26 2.82
N ARG A 382 8.64 22.77 2.07
CA ARG A 382 9.43 23.93 2.49
C ARG A 382 8.55 25.17 2.66
N LYS A 383 7.61 25.42 1.74
CA LYS A 383 6.66 26.54 1.84
C LYS A 383 5.70 26.38 3.01
N GLU A 384 5.14 25.19 3.19
CA GLU A 384 4.25 24.87 4.32
C GLU A 384 4.97 25.06 5.67
N GLN A 385 6.23 24.63 5.79
CA GLN A 385 7.04 24.84 7.00
C GLN A 385 7.28 26.33 7.28
N ILE A 386 7.57 27.13 6.24
CA ILE A 386 7.75 28.59 6.39
C ILE A 386 6.44 29.27 6.83
N GLU A 387 5.29 28.78 6.35
CA GLU A 387 3.98 29.31 6.72
C GLU A 387 3.61 28.95 8.17
N ASP A 388 3.85 27.70 8.60
CA ASP A 388 3.61 27.25 9.99
C ASP A 388 4.54 27.97 10.99
N ASP A 389 5.81 28.19 10.62
CA ASP A 389 6.75 28.98 11.43
C ASP A 389 6.40 30.48 11.48
N SER A 390 5.48 30.95 10.61
CA SER A 390 5.06 32.34 10.55
C SER A 390 3.90 32.64 11.52
N ILE A 391 4.22 32.83 12.82
CA ILE A 391 3.22 33.34 13.78
C ILE A 391 2.67 34.67 13.25
N PRO A 392 1.35 34.85 13.07
CA PRO A 392 0.79 36.12 12.58
C PRO A 392 1.17 37.29 13.49
N MET A 393 1.43 38.47 12.91
CA MET A 393 1.85 39.65 13.68
C MET A 393 0.84 40.01 14.78
N ALA A 394 -0.46 39.84 14.52
CA ALA A 394 -1.50 40.03 15.52
C ALA A 394 -1.34 39.08 16.71
N THR A 395 -1.09 37.79 16.47
CA THR A 395 -0.83 36.79 17.52
C THR A 395 0.43 37.12 18.31
N ARG A 396 1.51 37.58 17.64
CA ARG A 396 2.74 38.04 18.32
C ARG A 396 2.47 39.23 19.24
N ILE A 397 1.68 40.21 18.78
CA ILE A 397 1.29 41.39 19.56
C ILE A 397 0.43 40.98 20.76
N VAL A 398 -0.54 40.08 20.58
CA VAL A 398 -1.40 39.58 21.68
C VAL A 398 -0.56 38.85 22.72
N LEU A 399 0.31 37.93 22.32
CA LEU A 399 1.22 37.24 23.22
C LEU A 399 2.13 38.22 23.97
N TRP A 400 2.64 39.23 23.28
CA TRP A 400 3.44 40.28 23.89
C TRP A 400 2.65 41.08 24.93
N LEU A 401 1.41 41.47 24.64
CA LEU A 401 0.53 42.20 25.57
C LEU A 401 0.22 41.36 26.82
N LEU A 402 -0.02 40.05 26.67
CA LEU A 402 -0.24 39.14 27.79
C LEU A 402 1.01 39.02 28.66
N CYS A 403 2.19 38.82 28.06
CA CYS A 403 3.45 38.78 28.80
C CYS A 403 3.79 40.13 29.44
N PHE A 404 3.41 41.25 28.82
CA PHE A 404 3.60 42.58 29.37
C PHE A 404 2.70 42.80 30.60
N GLY A 405 1.43 42.42 30.51
CA GLY A 405 0.50 42.44 31.66
C GLY A 405 0.99 41.57 32.81
N TYR A 406 1.50 40.37 32.52
CA TYR A 406 2.10 39.49 33.52
C TYR A 406 3.37 40.10 34.14
N PHE A 407 4.20 40.78 33.35
CA PHE A 407 5.36 41.52 33.85
C PHE A 407 4.96 42.65 34.80
N LEU A 408 3.96 43.47 34.44
CA LEU A 408 3.43 44.52 35.32
C LEU A 408 2.90 43.94 36.63
N TYR A 409 2.18 42.81 36.56
CA TYR A 409 1.70 42.09 37.74
C TYR A 409 2.84 41.55 38.62
N ALA A 410 3.83 40.86 38.04
CA ALA A 410 4.93 40.24 38.79
C ALA A 410 5.82 41.28 39.48
N TRP A 411 6.01 42.45 38.87
CA TRP A 411 6.77 43.56 39.44
C TRP A 411 5.92 44.54 40.27
N ASN A 412 4.62 44.30 40.36
CA ASN A 412 3.62 45.20 40.95
C ASN A 412 3.77 46.66 40.52
N LEU A 413 4.00 46.87 39.22
CA LEU A 413 4.05 48.20 38.63
C LEU A 413 2.62 48.74 38.53
N GLU A 414 2.43 50.05 38.69
CA GLU A 414 1.11 50.72 38.57
C GLU A 414 0.01 50.14 39.49
N ASN A 415 0.39 49.47 40.60
CA ASN A 415 -0.53 48.80 41.53
C ASN A 415 -1.44 47.75 40.87
N VAL A 416 -0.91 47.01 39.87
CA VAL A 416 -1.68 46.00 39.13
C VAL A 416 -2.12 44.82 40.01
N ARG A 417 -1.37 44.45 41.05
CA ARG A 417 -1.82 43.37 41.97
C ARG A 417 -3.03 43.82 42.77
N GLU A 418 -3.01 45.06 43.27
CA GLU A 418 -4.08 45.62 44.08
C GLU A 418 -5.36 45.83 43.26
N SER A 419 -5.25 46.25 41.99
CA SER A 419 -6.41 46.40 41.09
C SER A 419 -7.09 45.05 40.75
N LEU A 420 -6.35 43.95 40.89
CA LEU A 420 -6.86 42.58 40.76
C LEU A 420 -7.28 41.97 42.12
N GLY A 421 -7.26 42.74 43.20
CA GLY A 421 -7.67 42.30 44.54
C GLY A 421 -6.65 41.41 45.26
N VAL A 422 -5.40 41.36 44.79
CA VAL A 422 -4.31 40.60 45.41
C VAL A 422 -3.58 41.47 46.43
N ASN A 423 -3.43 40.97 47.66
CA ASN A 423 -2.74 41.69 48.73
C ASN A 423 -1.22 41.70 48.50
N ARG A 424 -0.62 42.90 48.45
CA ARG A 424 0.80 43.16 48.18
C ARG A 424 1.78 42.39 49.08
N HIS A 425 1.35 42.00 50.29
CA HIS A 425 2.20 41.34 51.29
C HIS A 425 1.84 39.87 51.54
N ALA A 426 0.88 39.31 50.81
CA ALA A 426 0.46 37.92 50.96
C ALA A 426 1.15 37.07 49.89
N GLY A 427 2.33 36.55 50.19
CA GLY A 427 3.07 35.68 49.27
C GLY A 427 4.39 35.18 49.86
N ASP A 428 4.88 34.06 49.33
CA ASP A 428 6.22 33.55 49.62
C ASP A 428 7.25 34.35 48.80
N PRO A 429 8.26 34.99 49.44
CA PRO A 429 9.28 35.77 48.73
C PRO A 429 10.02 35.00 47.62
N LEU A 430 10.25 33.69 47.80
CA LEU A 430 10.90 32.85 46.79
C LEU A 430 10.03 32.70 45.54
N VAL A 431 8.72 32.57 45.72
CA VAL A 431 7.76 32.44 44.62
C VAL A 431 7.65 33.77 43.87
N ASP A 432 7.62 34.90 44.59
CA ASP A 432 7.57 36.23 43.99
C ASP A 432 8.82 36.53 43.15
N ASP A 433 10.00 36.19 43.64
CA ASP A 433 11.25 36.38 42.90
C ASP A 433 11.34 35.45 41.68
N ALA A 434 10.87 34.20 41.79
CA ALA A 434 10.76 33.29 40.65
C ALA A 434 9.78 33.83 39.59
N GLN A 435 8.64 34.40 40.00
CA GLN A 435 7.67 35.02 39.09
C GLN A 435 8.26 36.21 38.34
N LYS A 436 9.03 37.09 39.01
CA LYS A 436 9.72 38.22 38.36
C LYS A 436 10.71 37.75 37.30
N VAL A 437 11.51 36.72 37.60
CA VAL A 437 12.47 36.14 36.65
C VAL A 437 11.74 35.57 35.43
N LEU A 438 10.72 34.75 35.65
CA LEU A 438 9.91 34.16 34.58
C LEU A 438 9.22 35.24 33.73
N ALA A 439 8.60 36.24 34.35
CA ALA A 439 7.93 37.32 33.64
C ALA A 439 8.90 38.14 32.78
N THR A 440 10.11 38.38 33.29
CA THR A 440 11.18 39.09 32.57
C THR A 440 11.67 38.28 31.36
N ILE A 441 11.86 36.97 31.52
CA ILE A 441 12.22 36.08 30.40
C ILE A 441 11.12 36.09 29.34
N CYS A 442 9.85 35.90 29.76
CA CYS A 442 8.72 35.87 28.85
C CYS A 442 8.60 37.16 28.02
N ILE A 443 8.66 38.34 28.65
CA ILE A 443 8.53 39.61 27.93
C ILE A 443 9.72 39.86 26.99
N ILE A 444 10.94 39.49 27.36
CA ILE A 444 12.11 39.62 26.48
C ILE A 444 11.95 38.70 25.26
N SER A 445 11.56 37.45 25.47
CA SER A 445 11.34 36.47 24.39
C SER A 445 10.23 36.90 23.43
N THR A 446 9.08 37.36 23.93
CA THR A 446 8.00 37.85 23.06
C THR A 446 8.36 39.15 22.36
N THR A 447 9.15 40.03 22.99
CA THR A 447 9.64 41.26 22.34
C THR A 447 10.58 40.91 21.18
N ALA A 448 11.48 39.94 21.36
CA ALA A 448 12.33 39.43 20.29
C ALA A 448 11.50 38.83 19.14
N LEU A 449 10.43 38.06 19.44
CA LEU A 449 9.53 37.50 18.42
C LEU A 449 8.79 38.57 17.60
N VAL A 450 8.35 39.65 18.23
CA VAL A 450 7.72 40.80 17.55
C VAL A 450 8.75 41.55 16.68
N MET A 451 9.98 41.75 17.19
CA MET A 451 11.04 42.47 16.46
C MET A 451 11.64 41.66 15.30
N ALA A 452 11.72 40.33 15.43
CA ALA A 452 12.23 39.44 14.39
C ALA A 452 11.35 39.39 13.13
N GLY A 453 10.07 39.79 13.24
CA GLY A 453 9.12 39.84 12.11
C GLY A 453 9.36 40.95 11.08
N LYS A 454 10.45 41.75 11.21
CA LYS A 454 10.73 42.91 10.35
C LYS A 454 11.85 42.74 9.32
N LYS A 455 12.42 41.54 9.17
CA LYS A 455 13.36 41.26 8.07
C LYS A 455 12.66 40.49 6.95
N ARG A 456 12.02 41.23 6.06
CA ARG A 456 11.92 40.88 4.65
C ARG A 456 12.48 42.05 3.85
#